data_AF-A0A388Q4G8-F1
#
_entry.id   AF-A0A388Q4G8-F1
#
_cell.length_a   1.000
_cell.length_b   1.000
_cell.length_c   1.000
_cell.angle_alpha   90.00
_cell.angle_beta   90.00
_cell.angle_gamma   90.00
#
_symmetry.space_group_name_H-M   'P 1'
#
loop_
_entity.id
_entity.type
_entity.pdbx_description
1 polymer ?
#
loop_
_entity_poly.entity_id
_entity_poly.type
_entity_poly.pdbx_seq_one_letter_code
_entity_poly.pdbx_strand_id
1 'polypeptide(L)'
;MVGVAAWALASTANSMVSNLIGQNALDEIIPLIKKIVIVSFSFAFIVGMPIVFFPKFFLQLLTTDTHLVEAGITSLRIVVMATWMLSVSTIVFNAVVGTGHTRLNMLFEFVAILFYLIYITIVIETLRMPLPYAWLSEFVYWFTLFTLSFLFFYSGKWKQVQS
;
A
#
# COMPACT_ATOMS: atom_id res chain seq x y z
N MET A 1 -6.01 5.04 -11.40
CA MET A 1 -7.29 5.30 -10.72
C MET A 1 -7.28 4.81 -9.27
N VAL A 2 -7.04 3.50 -9.01
CA VAL A 2 -6.97 2.95 -7.64
C VAL A 2 -5.96 3.67 -6.75
N GLY A 3 -4.73 3.88 -7.25
CA GLY A 3 -3.70 4.61 -6.51
C GLY A 3 -4.15 6.01 -6.10
N VAL A 4 -4.65 6.82 -7.04
CA VAL A 4 -5.10 8.21 -6.76
C VAL A 4 -6.16 8.25 -5.66
N ALA A 5 -7.15 7.35 -5.69
CA ALA A 5 -8.17 7.25 -4.65
C ALA A 5 -7.57 6.85 -3.29
N ALA A 6 -6.64 5.90 -3.26
CA ALA A 6 -5.95 5.50 -2.05
C ALA A 6 -5.12 6.64 -1.45
N TRP A 7 -4.38 7.38 -2.27
CA TRP A 7 -3.61 8.56 -1.84
C TRP A 7 -4.50 9.69 -1.31
N ALA A 8 -5.65 9.95 -1.96
CA ALA A 8 -6.60 10.94 -1.49
C ALA A 8 -7.17 10.56 -0.11
N LEU A 9 -7.63 9.32 0.06
CA LEU A 9 -8.15 8.81 1.34
C LEU A 9 -7.06 8.76 2.43
N ALA A 10 -5.83 8.47 2.06
CA ALA A 10 -4.70 8.48 2.97
C ALA A 10 -4.38 9.91 3.47
N SER A 11 -4.43 10.91 2.59
CA SER A 11 -4.31 12.33 2.97
C SER A 11 -5.44 12.78 3.90
N THR A 12 -6.67 12.29 3.67
CA THR A 12 -7.79 12.49 4.60
C THR A 12 -7.53 11.84 5.95
N ALA A 13 -7.03 10.59 5.97
CA ALA A 13 -6.68 9.90 7.21
C ALA A 13 -5.62 10.65 8.02
N ASN A 14 -4.56 11.14 7.37
CA ASN A 14 -3.53 11.96 7.99
C ASN A 14 -4.14 13.19 8.69
N SER A 15 -4.93 13.98 7.95
CA SER A 15 -5.59 15.19 8.47
C SER A 15 -6.54 14.89 9.64
N MET A 16 -7.37 13.85 9.52
CA MET A 16 -8.34 13.51 10.55
C MET A 16 -7.68 12.93 11.81
N VAL A 17 -6.62 12.13 11.67
CA VAL A 17 -5.86 11.62 12.83
C VAL A 17 -5.17 12.76 13.57
N SER A 18 -4.52 13.67 12.84
CA SER A 18 -3.91 14.88 13.43
C SER A 18 -4.95 15.72 14.19
N ASN A 19 -6.13 15.92 13.59
CA ASN A 19 -7.24 16.63 14.23
C ASN A 19 -7.76 15.92 15.49
N LEU A 20 -7.96 14.59 15.47
CA LEU A 20 -8.41 13.83 16.64
C LEU A 20 -7.41 13.86 17.78
N ILE A 21 -6.11 13.83 17.48
CA ILE A 21 -5.04 14.00 18.48
C ILE A 21 -5.13 15.39 19.11
N GLY A 22 -5.34 16.44 18.30
CA GLY A 22 -5.54 17.81 18.81
C GLY A 22 -6.78 17.96 19.70
N GLN A 23 -7.79 17.12 19.52
CA GLN A 23 -9.02 17.09 20.33
C GLN A 23 -8.93 16.15 21.55
N ASN A 24 -7.80 15.49 21.78
CA ASN A 24 -7.63 14.42 22.78
C ASN A 24 -8.61 13.24 22.61
N ALA A 25 -9.19 13.05 21.42
CA ALA A 25 -10.13 11.99 21.09
C ALA A 25 -9.41 10.73 20.55
N LEU A 26 -8.42 10.24 21.30
CA LEU A 26 -7.52 9.16 20.84
C LEU A 26 -8.24 7.84 20.56
N ASP A 27 -9.35 7.56 21.26
CA ASP A 27 -10.10 6.32 21.10
C ASP A 27 -10.87 6.25 19.76
N GLU A 28 -11.08 7.38 19.09
CA GLU A 28 -11.73 7.44 17.78
C GLU A 28 -10.80 7.16 16.60
N ILE A 29 -9.47 7.21 16.81
CA ILE A 29 -8.46 7.07 15.74
C ILE A 29 -8.55 5.69 15.07
N ILE A 30 -8.54 4.60 15.85
CA ILE A 30 -8.57 3.24 15.29
C ILE A 30 -9.90 2.94 14.57
N PRO A 31 -11.08 3.25 15.14
CA PRO A 31 -12.35 3.14 14.41
C PRO A 31 -12.37 3.93 13.10
N LEU A 32 -11.82 5.14 13.10
CA LEU A 32 -11.74 5.97 11.91
C LEU A 32 -10.86 5.33 10.82
N ILE A 33 -9.65 4.91 11.17
CA ILE A 33 -8.73 4.24 10.22
C ILE A 33 -9.41 3.03 9.60
N LYS A 34 -10.07 2.18 10.41
CA LYS A 34 -10.81 1.01 9.92
C LYS A 34 -11.88 1.39 8.89
N LYS A 35 -12.67 2.45 9.15
CA LYS A 35 -13.69 2.92 8.20
C LYS A 35 -13.07 3.34 6.87
N ILE A 36 -12.00 4.14 6.90
CA ILE A 36 -11.33 4.62 5.69
C ILE A 36 -10.69 3.44 4.92
N VAL A 37 -10.06 2.50 5.63
CA VAL A 37 -9.51 1.27 5.03
C VAL A 37 -10.59 0.46 4.32
N ILE A 38 -11.75 0.25 4.95
CA ILE A 38 -12.86 -0.52 4.33
C ILE A 38 -13.33 0.17 3.05
N VAL A 39 -13.52 1.50 3.07
CA VAL A 39 -13.94 2.26 1.89
C VAL A 39 -12.92 2.15 0.77
N SER A 40 -11.64 2.36 1.09
CA SER A 40 -10.56 2.32 0.11
C SER A 40 -10.38 0.93 -0.50
N PHE A 41 -10.35 -0.10 0.34
CA PHE A 41 -10.20 -1.47 -0.10
C PHE A 41 -11.40 -1.91 -0.94
N SER A 42 -12.62 -1.54 -0.55
CA SER A 42 -13.82 -1.86 -1.35
C SER A 42 -13.77 -1.21 -2.73
N PHE A 43 -13.35 0.05 -2.82
CA PHE A 43 -13.15 0.72 -4.11
C PHE A 43 -12.05 0.05 -4.94
N ALA A 44 -10.89 -0.21 -4.34
CA ALA A 44 -9.76 -0.88 -5.00
C ALA A 44 -10.14 -2.28 -5.49
N PHE A 45 -10.90 -3.03 -4.69
CA PHE A 45 -11.38 -4.36 -5.02
C PHE A 45 -12.36 -4.32 -6.19
N ILE A 46 -13.38 -3.46 -6.16
CA ILE A 46 -14.37 -3.32 -7.24
C ILE A 46 -13.70 -2.92 -8.55
N VAL A 47 -12.76 -1.96 -8.52
CA VAL A 47 -12.06 -1.50 -9.73
C VAL A 47 -11.05 -2.52 -10.24
N GLY A 48 -10.35 -3.23 -9.34
CA GLY A 48 -9.35 -4.22 -9.70
C GLY A 48 -9.93 -5.55 -10.17
N MET A 49 -11.09 -5.96 -9.65
CA MET A 49 -11.68 -7.27 -9.91
C MET A 49 -11.88 -7.55 -11.42
N PRO A 50 -12.47 -6.66 -12.23
CA PRO A 50 -12.58 -6.86 -13.68
C PRO A 50 -11.22 -7.07 -14.38
N ILE A 51 -10.17 -6.39 -13.92
CA ILE A 51 -8.83 -6.46 -14.52
C ILE A 51 -8.20 -7.84 -14.26
N VAL A 52 -8.45 -8.44 -13.09
CA VAL A 52 -7.96 -9.79 -12.75
C VAL A 52 -8.64 -10.87 -13.59
N PHE A 53 -9.95 -10.74 -13.83
CA PHE A 53 -10.73 -11.70 -14.60
C PHE A 53 -10.54 -11.55 -16.12
N PHE A 54 -10.40 -10.33 -16.62
CA PHE A 54 -10.28 -10.03 -18.06
C PHE A 54 -8.95 -9.33 -18.42
N PRO A 55 -7.77 -9.84 -18.02
CA PRO A 55 -6.51 -9.13 -18.20
C PRO A 55 -6.14 -8.96 -19.68
N LYS A 56 -6.49 -9.93 -20.53
CA LYS A 56 -6.24 -9.88 -21.98
C LYS A 56 -6.93 -8.68 -22.64
N PHE A 57 -8.19 -8.42 -22.27
CA PHE A 57 -8.96 -7.30 -22.80
C PHE A 57 -8.25 -5.97 -22.51
N PHE A 58 -7.84 -5.76 -21.25
CA PHE A 58 -7.13 -4.54 -20.86
C PHE A 58 -5.75 -4.41 -21.50
N LEU A 59 -4.99 -5.51 -21.64
CA LEU A 59 -3.67 -5.48 -22.27
C LEU A 59 -3.74 -5.21 -23.78
N GLN A 60 -4.75 -5.72 -24.48
CA GLN A 60 -4.96 -5.47 -25.90
C GLN A 60 -5.32 -4.02 -26.22
N LEU A 61 -5.85 -3.27 -25.24
CA LEU A 61 -6.05 -1.83 -25.38
C LEU A 61 -4.72 -1.05 -25.34
N LEU A 62 -3.67 -1.63 -24.75
CA LEU A 62 -2.37 -0.99 -24.58
C LEU A 62 -1.36 -1.41 -25.66
N THR A 63 -1.45 -2.64 -26.17
CA THR A 63 -0.53 -3.16 -27.17
C THR A 63 -1.20 -4.14 -28.12
N THR A 64 -0.78 -4.10 -29.39
CA THR A 64 -1.24 -5.02 -30.44
C THR A 64 -0.34 -6.26 -30.55
N ASP A 65 0.83 -6.27 -29.89
CA ASP A 65 1.77 -7.39 -29.91
C ASP A 65 1.29 -8.53 -29.00
N THR A 66 0.92 -9.66 -29.61
CA THR A 66 0.37 -10.83 -28.92
C THR A 66 1.36 -11.47 -27.95
N HIS A 67 2.66 -11.42 -28.23
CA HIS A 67 3.69 -11.97 -27.34
C HIS A 67 3.82 -11.14 -26.06
N LEU A 68 3.73 -9.80 -26.17
CA LEU A 68 3.71 -8.90 -25.01
C LEU A 68 2.42 -9.04 -24.19
N VAL A 69 1.26 -9.23 -24.85
CA VAL A 69 0.00 -9.48 -24.15
C VAL A 69 0.12 -10.75 -23.30
N GLU A 70 0.60 -11.86 -23.85
CA GLU A 70 0.69 -13.12 -23.10
C GLU A 70 1.68 -13.05 -21.93
N ALA A 71 2.85 -12.45 -22.14
CA ALA A 71 3.83 -12.25 -21.07
C ALA A 71 3.33 -11.30 -19.97
N GLY A 72 2.47 -10.34 -20.31
CA GLY A 72 1.93 -9.34 -19.41
C GLY A 72 0.77 -9.81 -18.52
N ILE A 73 0.06 -10.88 -18.87
CA ILE A 73 -1.15 -11.33 -18.14
C ILE A 73 -0.85 -11.61 -16.67
N THR A 74 0.18 -12.41 -16.40
CA THR A 74 0.54 -12.80 -15.03
C THR A 74 1.01 -11.58 -14.24
N SER A 75 1.84 -10.74 -14.85
CA SER A 75 2.32 -9.50 -14.26
C SER A 75 1.17 -8.55 -13.89
N LEU A 76 0.21 -8.35 -14.80
CA LEU A 76 -0.95 -7.49 -14.56
C LEU A 76 -1.79 -7.95 -13.38
N ARG A 77 -2.01 -9.27 -13.24
CA ARG A 77 -2.73 -9.83 -12.08
C ARG A 77 -1.98 -9.54 -10.78
N ILE A 78 -0.67 -9.74 -10.75
CA ILE A 78 0.16 -9.47 -9.57
C ILE A 78 0.10 -7.98 -9.20
N VAL A 79 0.21 -7.09 -10.17
CA VAL A 79 0.09 -5.64 -9.95
C VAL A 79 -1.24 -5.28 -9.33
N VAL A 80 -2.35 -5.78 -9.88
CA VAL A 80 -3.67 -5.45 -9.34
C VAL A 80 -3.82 -5.96 -7.90
N MET A 81 -3.36 -7.17 -7.61
CA MET A 81 -3.36 -7.67 -6.23
C MET A 81 -2.46 -6.82 -5.31
N ALA A 82 -1.31 -6.34 -5.79
CA ALA A 82 -0.45 -5.42 -5.04
C ALA A 82 -1.16 -4.08 -4.77
N THR A 83 -1.97 -3.57 -5.71
CA THR A 83 -2.73 -2.33 -5.50
C THR A 83 -3.81 -2.47 -4.43
N TRP A 84 -4.36 -3.67 -4.21
CA TRP A 84 -5.26 -3.91 -3.10
C TRP A 84 -4.53 -3.79 -1.76
N MET A 85 -3.30 -4.33 -1.66
CA MET A 85 -2.50 -4.17 -0.44
C MET A 85 -2.04 -2.72 -0.24
N LEU A 86 -1.66 -2.02 -1.32
CA LEU A 86 -1.37 -0.59 -1.33
C LEU A 86 -2.54 0.18 -0.71
N SER A 87 -3.78 -0.08 -1.14
CA SER A 87 -4.96 0.66 -0.66
C SER A 87 -5.10 0.66 0.87
N VAL A 88 -4.74 -0.47 1.50
CA VAL A 88 -4.75 -0.61 2.97
C VAL A 88 -3.49 0.01 3.59
N SER A 89 -2.31 -0.36 3.08
CA SER A 89 -1.02 0.05 3.62
C SER A 89 -0.86 1.57 3.62
N THR A 90 -1.22 2.24 2.53
CA THR A 90 -1.05 3.69 2.41
C THR A 90 -1.90 4.44 3.45
N ILE A 91 -3.10 3.96 3.76
CA ILE A 91 -3.98 4.60 4.77
C ILE A 91 -3.41 4.42 6.17
N VAL A 92 -3.02 3.19 6.53
CA VAL A 92 -2.46 2.93 7.87
C VAL A 92 -1.16 3.70 8.06
N PHE A 93 -0.29 3.73 7.04
CA PHE A 93 0.94 4.52 7.06
C PHE A 93 0.67 6.02 7.22
N ASN A 94 -0.24 6.59 6.42
CA ASN A 94 -0.57 8.01 6.54
C ASN A 94 -1.26 8.37 7.86
N ALA A 95 -1.95 7.42 8.48
CA ALA A 95 -2.44 7.60 9.84
C ALA A 95 -1.30 7.71 10.86
N VAL A 96 -0.21 6.94 10.70
CA VAL A 96 1.02 7.13 11.50
C VAL A 96 1.62 8.50 11.23
N VAL A 97 1.63 8.95 9.98
CA VAL A 97 2.08 10.30 9.61
C VAL A 97 1.29 11.38 10.35
N GLY A 98 -0.03 11.22 10.46
CA GLY A 98 -0.90 12.12 11.22
C GLY A 98 -0.61 12.22 12.72
N THR A 99 0.18 11.30 13.28
CA THR A 99 0.63 11.38 14.68
C THR A 99 1.80 12.34 14.93
N GLY A 100 2.36 12.95 13.87
CA GLY A 100 3.45 13.92 13.97
C GLY A 100 4.86 13.32 14.15
N HIS A 101 5.00 11.99 14.17
CA HIS A 101 6.29 11.31 14.33
C HIS A 101 7.08 11.20 13.02
N THR A 102 7.45 12.34 12.43
CA THR A 102 8.14 12.39 11.12
C THR A 102 9.38 11.49 11.06
N ARG A 103 10.19 11.46 12.13
CA ARG A 103 11.39 10.60 12.19
C ARG A 103 11.07 9.11 12.12
N LEU A 104 9.97 8.69 12.74
CA LEU A 104 9.56 7.29 12.73
C LEU A 104 9.02 6.90 11.34
N ASN A 105 8.27 7.80 10.69
CA ASN A 105 7.79 7.58 9.33
C ASN A 105 8.93 7.41 8.34
N MET A 106 9.95 8.27 8.44
CA MET A 106 11.16 8.16 7.62
C MET A 106 11.89 6.83 7.85
N LEU A 107 11.94 6.36 9.10
CA LEU A 107 12.52 5.05 9.40
C LEU A 107 11.71 3.92 8.74
N PHE A 108 10.38 3.98 8.76
CA PHE A 108 9.54 2.97 8.13
C PHE A 108 9.72 2.93 6.62
N GLU A 109 9.75 4.09 5.96
CA GLU A 109 10.05 4.19 4.53
C GLU A 109 11.44 3.65 4.20
N PHE A 110 12.45 4.04 4.97
CA PHE A 110 13.83 3.56 4.77
C PHE A 110 13.92 2.03 4.87
N VAL A 111 13.30 1.44 5.89
CA VAL A 111 13.27 -0.02 6.07
C VAL A 111 12.52 -0.71 4.92
N ALA A 112 11.39 -0.16 4.48
CA ALA A 112 10.64 -0.69 3.35
C ALA A 112 11.43 -0.64 2.03
N ILE A 113 12.12 0.47 1.78
CA ILE A 113 13.00 0.63 0.61
C ILE A 113 14.18 -0.35 0.69
N LEU A 114 14.80 -0.52 1.87
CA LEU A 114 15.89 -1.47 2.06
C LEU A 114 15.45 -2.90 1.70
N PHE A 115 14.32 -3.37 2.24
CA PHE A 115 13.79 -4.70 1.91
C PHE A 115 13.41 -4.85 0.44
N TYR A 116 12.82 -3.81 -0.15
CA TYR A 116 12.51 -3.76 -1.58
C TYR A 116 13.78 -3.93 -2.43
N LEU A 117 14.84 -3.17 -2.12
CA LEU A 117 16.11 -3.23 -2.85
C LEU A 117 16.80 -4.58 -2.69
N ILE A 118 16.86 -5.12 -1.48
CA ILE A 118 17.41 -6.47 -1.24
C ILE A 118 16.65 -7.51 -2.09
N TYR A 119 15.32 -7.46 -2.07
CA TYR A 119 14.50 -8.38 -2.84
C TYR A 119 14.76 -8.26 -4.35
N ILE A 120 14.73 -7.04 -4.91
CA ILE A 120 14.88 -6.86 -6.36
C ILE A 120 16.29 -7.23 -6.84
N THR A 121 17.33 -6.92 -6.08
CA THR A 121 18.72 -7.31 -6.39
C THR A 121 18.87 -8.84 -6.44
N ILE A 122 18.31 -9.56 -5.46
CA ILE A 122 18.38 -11.04 -5.46
C ILE A 122 17.57 -11.62 -6.63
N VAL A 123 16.33 -11.17 -6.80
CA VAL A 123 15.38 -11.76 -7.75
C VAL A 123 15.73 -11.45 -9.21
N ILE A 124 16.15 -10.22 -9.49
CA ILE A 124 16.39 -9.75 -10.86
C ILE A 124 17.85 -9.88 -11.24
N GLU A 125 18.80 -9.43 -10.42
CA GLU A 125 20.22 -9.44 -10.80
C GLU A 125 20.84 -10.83 -10.63
N THR A 126 20.54 -11.52 -9.53
CA THR A 126 21.15 -12.82 -9.22
C THR A 126 20.39 -13.98 -9.87
N LEU A 127 19.08 -14.05 -9.64
CA LEU A 127 18.25 -15.17 -10.11
C LEU A 127 17.71 -14.96 -11.54
N ARG A 128 17.77 -13.75 -12.09
CA ARG A 128 17.26 -13.39 -13.43
C ARG A 128 15.83 -13.89 -13.68
N MET A 129 14.99 -13.81 -12.65
CA MET A 129 13.62 -14.28 -12.72
C MET A 129 12.77 -13.41 -13.65
N PRO A 130 11.70 -13.99 -14.25
CA PRO A 130 10.88 -13.26 -15.20
C PRO A 130 10.08 -12.12 -14.53
N LEU A 131 9.56 -11.20 -15.37
CA LEU A 131 8.86 -9.98 -14.96
C LEU A 131 7.80 -10.13 -13.83
N PRO A 132 7.01 -11.22 -13.77
CA PRO A 132 6.07 -11.42 -12.66
C PRO A 132 6.71 -11.34 -11.26
N TYR A 133 7.94 -11.84 -11.12
CA TYR A 133 8.67 -11.82 -9.85
C TYR A 133 9.21 -10.44 -9.49
N ALA A 134 9.47 -9.59 -10.50
CA ALA A 134 9.78 -8.19 -10.27
C ALA A 134 8.61 -7.51 -9.57
N TRP A 135 7.37 -7.71 -10.05
CA TRP A 135 6.18 -7.10 -9.46
C TRP A 135 5.83 -7.58 -8.05
N LEU A 136 6.34 -8.74 -7.63
CA LEU A 136 6.22 -9.18 -6.24
C LEU A 136 7.01 -8.29 -5.27
N SER A 137 7.96 -7.48 -5.75
CA SER A 137 8.65 -6.48 -4.91
C SER A 137 7.70 -5.44 -4.34
N GLU A 138 6.62 -5.10 -5.06
CA GLU A 138 5.56 -4.23 -4.57
C GLU A 138 4.91 -4.81 -3.31
N PHE A 139 4.67 -6.12 -3.29
CA PHE A 139 4.16 -6.77 -2.09
C PHE A 139 5.14 -6.64 -0.92
N VAL A 140 6.43 -6.84 -1.15
CA VAL A 140 7.46 -6.68 -0.11
C VAL A 140 7.41 -5.27 0.47
N TYR A 141 7.34 -4.25 -0.37
CA TYR A 141 7.28 -2.85 0.05
C TYR A 141 6.01 -2.54 0.85
N TRP A 142 4.83 -2.78 0.28
CA TRP A 142 3.56 -2.47 0.92
C TRP A 142 3.32 -3.32 2.17
N PHE A 143 3.80 -4.56 2.20
CA PHE A 143 3.66 -5.44 3.36
C PHE A 143 4.53 -4.96 4.51
N THR A 144 5.76 -4.52 4.20
CA THR A 144 6.67 -3.97 5.20
C THR A 144 6.09 -2.69 5.81
N LEU A 145 5.63 -1.75 4.98
CA LEU A 145 4.98 -0.53 5.46
C LEU A 145 3.74 -0.82 6.31
N PHE A 146 2.86 -1.72 5.83
CA PHE A 146 1.68 -2.12 6.57
C PHE A 146 2.06 -2.72 7.93
N THR A 147 3.01 -3.66 7.95
CA THR A 147 3.42 -4.35 9.18
C THR A 147 4.01 -3.38 10.19
N LEU A 148 4.94 -2.52 9.79
CA LEU A 148 5.55 -1.53 10.70
C LEU A 148 4.50 -0.54 11.23
N SER A 149 3.62 -0.04 10.37
CA SER A 149 2.57 0.89 10.75
C SER A 149 1.53 0.24 11.67
N PHE A 150 1.16 -1.01 11.40
CA PHE A 150 0.26 -1.79 12.24
C PHE A 150 0.86 -2.05 13.62
N LEU A 151 2.13 -2.48 13.67
CA LEU A 151 2.85 -2.70 14.93
C LEU A 151 2.97 -1.41 15.75
N PHE A 152 3.15 -0.26 15.11
CA PHE A 152 3.13 1.02 15.79
C PHE A 152 1.80 1.28 16.50
N PHE A 153 0.68 1.14 15.80
CA PHE A 153 -0.65 1.31 16.40
C PHE A 153 -0.95 0.26 17.47
N TYR A 154 -0.52 -0.99 17.27
CA TYR A 154 -0.69 -2.07 18.23
C TYR A 154 0.14 -1.85 19.51
N SER A 155 1.35 -1.29 19.39
CA SER A 155 2.26 -1.07 20.52
C SER A 155 1.75 -0.04 21.54
N GLY A 156 0.73 0.76 21.20
CA GLY A 156 0.18 1.80 22.07
C GLY A 156 1.13 2.96 22.36
N LYS A 157 2.38 2.92 21.87
CA LYS A 157 3.40 3.98 22.06
C LYS A 157 2.94 5.34 21.53
N TRP A 158 2.02 5.33 20.57
CA TRP A 158 1.38 6.54 20.04
C TRP A 158 0.46 7.25 21.04
N LYS A 159 0.02 6.59 22.13
CA LYS A 159 -0.78 7.20 23.20
C LYS A 159 0.06 7.97 24.22
N GLN A 160 1.38 7.70 24.30
CA GLN A 160 2.29 8.32 25.28
C GLN A 160 2.76 9.73 24.88
N VAL A 161 2.24 10.26 23.78
CA VAL A 161 2.68 11.54 23.19
C VAL A 161 2.29 12.75 24.07
N GLN A 162 1.63 12.54 25.21
CA GLN A 162 1.25 13.59 26.16
C GLN A 162 1.60 13.32 27.64
N SER A 163 2.49 12.37 27.99
CA SER A 163 3.01 12.29 29.37
C SER A 163 4.29 13.09 29.55
#